data_AF-A0A928W1U4-F1
#
_entry.id   AF-A0A928W1U4-F1
#
_cell.length_a   1.000
_cell.length_b   1.000
_cell.length_c   1.000
_cell.angle_alpha   90.00
_cell.angle_beta   90.00
_cell.angle_gamma   90.00
#
_symmetry.space_group_name_H-M   'P 1'
#
loop_
_entity.id
_entity.type
_entity.pdbx_description
1 polymer ?
#
loop_
_entity_poly.entity_id
_entity_poly.type
_entity_poly.pdbx_seq_one_letter_code
_entity_poly.pdbx_strand_id
1 'polypeptide(L)' 'MNKKNQSDLTSIQEPITNAPTEVKQVIEQVLKIEKDKLYLKTPRNINEDILNIIKKVVQ' A
#
# COMPACT_ATOMS: atom_id res chain seq x y z
N MET A 1 4.31 -1.30 29.68
CA MET A 1 4.00 -1.26 28.23
C MET A 1 4.54 0.03 27.64
N ASN A 2 5.48 -0.05 26.69
CA ASN A 2 6.16 1.11 26.11
C ASN A 2 5.22 1.90 25.19
N LYS A 3 4.78 3.08 25.65
CA LYS A 3 3.93 4.03 24.88
C LYS A 3 4.52 4.47 23.54
N LYS A 4 5.83 4.31 23.30
CA LYS A 4 6.51 4.66 22.05
C LYS A 4 6.03 3.87 20.83
N ASN A 5 5.71 2.58 20.99
CA ASN A 5 5.35 1.73 19.85
C ASN A 5 3.94 2.01 19.32
N GLN A 6 3.09 2.66 20.11
CA GLN A 6 1.70 2.97 19.71
C GLN A 6 1.63 4.22 18.82
N SER A 7 2.41 5.26 19.13
CA SER A 7 2.47 6.48 18.32
C SER A 7 3.01 6.21 16.91
N ASP A 8 3.95 5.28 16.79
CA ASP A 8 4.58 4.94 15.53
C ASP A 8 3.61 4.21 14.59
N LEU A 9 2.79 3.30 15.12
CA LEU A 9 1.79 2.57 14.32
C LEU A 9 0.68 3.48 13.80
N THR A 10 0.26 4.49 14.57
CA THR A 10 -0.71 5.49 14.10
C THR A 10 -0.14 6.37 13.00
N SER A 11 1.14 6.74 13.08
CA SER A 11 1.81 7.56 12.06
C SER A 11 1.96 6.80 10.73
N ILE A 12 2.31 5.52 10.79
CA ILE A 12 2.47 4.66 9.59
C ILE A 12 1.12 4.39 8.91
N GLN A 13 0.03 4.35 9.66
CA GLN A 13 -1.32 4.10 9.13
C GLN A 13 -2.02 5.37 8.63
N GLU A 14 -1.50 6.56 8.93
CA GLU A 14 -2.06 7.85 8.51
C GLU A 14 -2.41 7.91 7.00
N PRO A 15 -1.57 7.41 6.08
CA PRO A 15 -1.89 7.38 4.65
C PRO A 15 -3.05 6.42 4.31
N ILE A 16 -3.33 5.44 5.15
CA ILE A 16 -4.43 4.49 4.97
C ILE A 16 -5.73 5.07 5.55
N THR A 17 -5.65 5.83 6.65
CA THR A 17 -6.83 6.39 7.34
C THR A 17 -7.28 7.73 6.75
N ASN A 18 -6.36 8.61 6.38
CA ASN A 18 -6.69 10.00 6.04
C ASN A 18 -6.46 10.39 4.58
N ALA A 19 -5.77 9.56 3.79
CA ALA A 19 -5.49 9.93 2.41
C ALA A 19 -6.77 10.05 1.55
N PRO A 20 -6.72 10.78 0.42
CA PRO A 20 -7.82 10.82 -0.53
C PRO A 20 -8.25 9.42 -0.99
N THR A 21 -9.52 9.27 -1.37
CA THR A 21 -10.10 7.97 -1.79
C THR A 21 -9.26 7.28 -2.86
N GLU A 22 -8.78 8.02 -3.85
CA GLU A 22 -7.89 7.51 -4.90
C GLU A 22 -6.60 6.94 -4.34
N VAL A 23 -5.95 7.65 -3.42
CA VAL A 23 -4.70 7.19 -2.78
C VAL A 23 -4.95 5.93 -1.94
N LYS A 24 -6.06 5.87 -1.22
CA LYS A 24 -6.46 4.66 -0.48
C LYS A 24 -6.65 3.46 -1.40
N GLN A 25 -7.32 3.64 -2.53
CA GLN A 25 -7.53 2.59 -3.53
C GLN A 25 -6.22 2.10 -4.16
N VAL A 26 -5.26 3.00 -4.38
CA VAL A 26 -3.92 2.61 -4.82
C VAL A 26 -3.23 1.76 -3.76
N ILE A 27 -3.21 2.21 -2.50
CA ILE A 27 -2.56 1.49 -1.39
C ILE A 27 -3.17 0.09 -1.22
N GLU A 28 -4.49 -0.05 -1.21
CA GLU A 28 -5.17 -1.35 -1.07
C GLU A 28 -4.81 -2.32 -2.20
N GLN A 29 -4.77 -1.83 -3.44
CA GLN A 29 -4.42 -2.66 -4.59
C GLN A 29 -2.95 -3.08 -4.59
N VAL A 30 -2.03 -2.20 -4.18
CA VAL A 30 -0.61 -2.53 -4.04
C VAL A 30 -0.42 -3.59 -2.94
N LEU A 31 -1.03 -3.42 -1.77
CA LEU A 31 -0.96 -4.39 -0.68
C LEU A 31 -1.48 -5.77 -1.09
N LYS A 32 -2.55 -5.81 -1.90
CA LYS A 32 -3.07 -7.06 -2.46
C LYS A 32 -2.04 -7.75 -3.34
N ILE A 33 -1.40 -7.02 -4.27
CA ILE A 33 -0.37 -7.57 -5.15
C ILE A 33 0.85 -8.05 -4.38
N GLU A 34 1.31 -7.28 -3.38
CA GLU A 34 2.44 -7.67 -2.54
C GLU A 34 2.14 -8.95 -1.76
N LYS A 35 0.93 -9.06 -1.19
CA LYS A 35 0.48 -10.28 -0.52
C LYS A 35 0.41 -11.46 -1.49
N ASP A 36 -0.16 -11.26 -2.67
CA ASP A 36 -0.28 -12.29 -3.70
C ASP A 36 1.09 -12.74 -4.21
N LYS A 37 2.11 -11.87 -4.17
CA LYS A 37 3.47 -12.17 -4.61
C LYS A 37 4.45 -12.49 -3.47
N LEU A 38 3.99 -12.55 -2.23
CA LEU A 38 4.84 -12.75 -1.04
C LEU A 38 5.65 -14.06 -1.11
N TYR A 39 5.12 -15.08 -1.80
CA TYR A 39 5.80 -16.35 -2.00
C TYR A 39 6.92 -16.29 -3.06
N LEU A 40 7.00 -15.21 -3.85
CA LEU A 40 8.03 -15.02 -4.86
C LEU A 40 9.27 -14.40 -4.22
N LYS A 41 10.41 -15.11 -4.31
CA LYS A 41 11.72 -14.60 -3.86
C LYS A 41 12.13 -13.28 -4.55
N THR A 42 11.63 -13.04 -5.76
CA THR A 42 11.78 -11.78 -6.48
C THR A 42 10.51 -11.52 -7.30
N PRO A 43 9.63 -10.62 -6.84
CA PRO A 43 8.42 -10.25 -7.57
C PRO A 43 8.80 -9.61 -8.91
N ARG A 44 8.41 -10.21 -10.04
CA ARG A 44 8.58 -9.60 -11.36
C ARG A 44 7.45 -8.61 -11.64
N ASN A 45 7.76 -7.57 -12.41
CA ASN A 45 6.84 -6.57 -12.96
C ASN A 45 6.05 -5.76 -11.93
N ILE A 46 6.49 -5.70 -10.66
CA ILE A 46 5.76 -4.98 -9.61
C ILE A 46 5.61 -3.48 -9.93
N ASN A 47 6.62 -2.87 -10.55
CA ASN A 47 6.55 -1.47 -10.97
C ASN A 47 5.52 -1.23 -12.06
N GLU A 48 5.40 -2.14 -13.04
CA GLU A 48 4.39 -2.05 -14.10
C GLU A 48 2.98 -2.22 -13.52
N ASP A 49 2.82 -3.15 -12.59
CA ASP A 49 1.54 -3.37 -11.91
C ASP A 49 1.11 -2.14 -11.10
N ILE A 50 2.02 -1.54 -10.32
CA ILE A 50 1.76 -0.30 -9.57
C ILE A 50 1.38 0.84 -10.52
N LEU A 51 2.12 1.02 -11.62
CA LEU A 51 1.81 2.07 -12.61
C LEU A 51 0.43 1.87 -13.23
N ASN A 52 0.07 0.63 -13.55
CA ASN A 52 -1.25 0.30 -14.08
C ASN A 52 -2.37 0.53 -13.06
N ILE A 53 -2.13 0.28 -11.77
CA ILE A 53 -3.07 0.60 -10.69
C ILE A 53 -3.31 2.12 -10.65
N ILE A 54 -2.25 2.92 -10.62
CA ILE A 54 -2.37 4.38 -10.54
C ILE A 54 -3.15 4.93 -11.74
N LYS A 55 -2.81 4.49 -12.96
CA LYS A 55 -3.51 4.91 -14.19
C LYS A 55 -5.00 4.58 -14.20
N LYS A 56 -5.41 3.48 -13.55
CA LYS A 56 -6.83 3.08 -13.46
C LYS A 56 -7.59 3.89 -12.41
N VAL A 57 -6.92 4.31 -11.35
CA VAL A 57 -7.56 5.01 -10.23
C VAL A 57 -7.69 6.51 -10.50
N VAL A 58 -6.70 7.13 -11.15
CA VAL A 58 -6.63 8.58 -11.40
C VAL A 58 -7.21 8.97 -12.78
N GLN A 59 -8.09 8.13 -13.33
CA GLN A 59 -8.53 8.22 -14.73
C GLN A 59 -9.35 9.48 -15.06
#